data_AF-A0A9J6CUN9-F1
#
_entry.id   AF-A0A9J6CUN9-F1
#
_cell.length_a   1.000
_cell.length_b   1.000
_cell.length_c   1.000
_cell.angle_alpha   90.00
_cell.angle_beta   90.00
_cell.angle_gamma   90.00
#
_symmetry.space_group_name_H-M   'P 1'
#
loop_
_entity.id
_entity.type
_entity.pdbx_description
1 polymer ?
#
loop_
_entity_poly.entity_id
_entity_poly.type
_entity_poly.pdbx_seq_one_letter_code
_entity_poly.pdbx_strand_id
1 'polypeptide(L)'
;MPRCCSFVGKRGNGAQAISIGKNCDKFGIVVHELGHVVGFWHEHTRPDRDQHVDIVTRNIMTGQEYNFNKLTEEEASKHYCTCWMQEDVYPFGLDDITHLL
;
A
#
# COMPACT_ATOMS: atom_id res chain seq x y z
N MET A 1 -7.81 -5.85 15.29
CA MET A 1 -7.52 -5.36 13.93
C MET A 1 -6.69 -6.40 13.19
N PRO A 2 -7.30 -7.25 12.35
CA PRO A 2 -6.53 -8.05 11.42
C PRO A 2 -5.86 -7.10 10.41
N ARG A 3 -4.54 -7.18 10.25
CA ARG A 3 -3.78 -6.36 9.30
C ARG A 3 -3.23 -7.26 8.21
N CYS A 4 -3.32 -6.84 6.96
CA CYS A 4 -2.61 -7.49 5.85
C CYS A 4 -1.28 -6.73 5.68
N CYS A 5 -0.13 -7.39 5.82
CA CYS A 5 1.15 -6.69 5.77
C CYS A 5 2.27 -7.55 5.21
N SER A 6 3.21 -6.90 4.54
CA SER A 6 4.41 -7.52 4.03
C SER A 6 5.57 -6.52 3.97
N PHE A 7 6.79 -7.03 4.04
CA PHE A 7 7.98 -6.23 3.75
C PHE A 7 8.14 -6.06 2.24
N VAL A 8 8.52 -4.86 1.81
CA VAL A 8 8.81 -4.60 0.40
C VAL A 8 10.19 -5.13 0.04
N GLY A 9 10.25 -6.10 -0.87
CA GLY A 9 11.49 -6.71 -1.35
C GLY A 9 12.11 -7.73 -0.39
N LYS A 10 13.33 -8.17 -0.71
CA LYS A 10 14.07 -9.18 0.03
C LYS A 10 14.78 -8.57 1.25
N ARG A 11 14.35 -8.94 2.46
CA ARG A 11 14.99 -8.49 3.71
C ARG A 11 16.37 -9.11 4.00
N GLY A 12 16.71 -10.24 3.37
CA GLY A 12 18.07 -10.81 3.36
C GLY A 12 18.47 -11.70 4.55
N ASN A 13 17.77 -11.63 5.69
CA ASN A 13 18.18 -12.28 6.95
C ASN A 13 17.34 -13.52 7.33
N GLY A 14 16.92 -14.31 6.35
CA GLY A 14 16.14 -15.54 6.57
C GLY A 14 14.68 -15.42 6.15
N ALA A 15 13.80 -16.15 6.84
CA ALA A 15 12.38 -16.18 6.52
C ALA A 15 11.74 -14.80 6.68
N GLN A 16 10.90 -14.42 5.70
CA GLN A 16 10.13 -13.19 5.69
C GLN A 16 8.65 -13.56 5.83
N ALA A 17 8.03 -13.11 6.92
CA ALA A 17 6.62 -13.38 7.16
C ALA A 17 5.74 -12.39 6.38
N ILE A 18 4.60 -12.90 5.91
CA ILE A 18 3.47 -12.11 5.42
C ILE A 18 2.35 -12.25 6.45
N SER A 19 1.79 -11.12 6.90
CA SER A 19 0.65 -11.11 7.80
C SER A 19 -0.63 -11.26 7.01
N ILE A 20 -1.32 -12.40 7.15
CA ILE A 20 -2.65 -12.64 6.59
C ILE A 20 -3.63 -12.76 7.74
N GLY A 21 -4.28 -11.64 8.08
CA GLY A 21 -5.32 -11.58 9.10
C GLY A 21 -6.68 -12.09 8.59
N LYS A 22 -7.67 -12.11 9.48
CA LYS A 22 -9.07 -12.36 9.12
C LYS A 22 -9.51 -11.38 8.03
N ASN A 23 -10.11 -11.87 6.95
CA ASN A 23 -10.52 -11.18 5.72
C ASN A 23 -9.38 -10.87 4.71
N CYS A 24 -8.09 -11.10 5.04
CA CYS A 24 -6.95 -10.90 4.12
C CYS A 24 -6.66 -12.13 3.22
N ASP A 25 -7.44 -13.19 3.33
CA ASP A 25 -7.24 -14.49 2.68
C ASP A 25 -7.84 -14.58 1.27
N LYS A 26 -8.43 -13.50 0.79
CA LYS A 26 -8.90 -13.39 -0.61
C LYS A 26 -7.70 -13.45 -1.55
N PHE A 27 -7.86 -14.16 -2.67
CA PHE A 27 -6.81 -14.34 -3.68
C PHE A 27 -6.10 -13.03 -4.07
N GLY A 28 -6.86 -11.99 -4.40
CA GLY A 28 -6.29 -10.69 -4.80
C GLY A 28 -5.45 -10.02 -3.71
N ILE A 29 -5.83 -10.17 -2.44
CA ILE A 29 -5.08 -9.60 -1.30
C ILE A 29 -3.78 -10.37 -1.11
N VAL A 30 -3.81 -11.71 -1.17
CA VAL A 30 -2.58 -12.51 -1.09
C VAL A 30 -1.62 -12.17 -2.23
N VAL A 31 -2.13 -11.98 -3.45
CA VAL A 31 -1.32 -11.54 -4.60
C VAL A 31 -0.73 -10.15 -4.37
N HIS A 32 -1.50 -9.22 -3.79
CA HIS A 32 -1.03 -7.88 -3.42
C HIS A 32 0.17 -7.96 -2.45
N GLU A 33 0.03 -8.72 -1.36
CA GLU A 33 1.09 -8.89 -0.37
C GLU A 33 2.34 -9.59 -0.94
N LEU A 34 2.15 -10.50 -1.90
CA LEU A 34 3.25 -11.08 -2.67
C LEU A 34 3.92 -10.05 -3.60
N GLY A 35 3.16 -9.11 -4.16
CA GLY A 35 3.70 -7.97 -4.91
C GLY A 35 4.68 -7.15 -4.06
N HIS A 36 4.35 -6.90 -2.79
CA HIS A 36 5.28 -6.30 -1.84
C HIS A 36 6.53 -7.16 -1.66
N VAL A 37 6.41 -8.49 -1.48
CA VAL A 37 7.58 -9.38 -1.36
C VAL A 37 8.51 -9.27 -2.57
N VAL A 38 7.96 -9.13 -3.78
CA VAL A 38 8.75 -8.92 -5.01
C VAL A 38 9.51 -7.59 -4.98
N GLY A 39 8.91 -6.55 -4.39
CA GLY A 39 9.52 -5.22 -4.28
C GLY A 39 8.63 -4.07 -4.74
N PHE A 40 7.35 -4.31 -5.00
CA PHE A 40 6.44 -3.23 -5.37
C PHE A 40 5.94 -2.48 -4.15
N TRP A 41 5.92 -1.15 -4.27
CA TRP A 41 5.24 -0.26 -3.34
C TRP A 41 3.79 -0.04 -3.80
N HIS A 42 2.99 0.66 -3.00
CA HIS A 42 1.69 1.10 -3.45
C HIS A 42 1.84 2.07 -4.62
N GLU A 43 1.06 1.88 -5.68
CA GLU A 43 1.21 2.63 -6.92
C GLU A 43 1.02 4.15 -6.71
N HIS A 44 0.10 4.54 -5.82
CA HIS A 44 -0.18 5.94 -5.48
C HIS A 44 0.91 6.61 -4.63
N THR A 45 2.00 5.91 -4.29
CA THR A 45 3.14 6.52 -3.59
C THR A 45 4.30 6.80 -4.54
N ARG A 46 4.13 6.63 -5.86
CA ARG A 46 5.14 6.99 -6.84
C ARG A 46 5.50 8.49 -6.81
N PRO A 47 6.76 8.87 -7.09
CA PRO A 47 7.18 10.27 -7.15
C PRO A 47 6.43 11.11 -8.19
N ASP A 48 6.00 10.48 -9.30
CA ASP A 48 5.34 11.09 -10.45
C ASP A 48 3.81 11.00 -10.39
N ARG A 49 3.21 10.44 -9.32
CA ARG A 49 1.76 10.18 -9.26
C ARG A 49 0.91 11.41 -9.56
N ASP A 50 1.36 12.61 -9.20
CA ASP A 50 0.55 13.84 -9.30
C ASP A 50 0.35 14.25 -10.78
N GLN A 51 0.99 13.53 -11.73
CA GLN A 51 0.73 13.63 -13.16
C GLN A 51 -0.42 12.72 -13.63
N HIS A 52 -0.86 11.79 -12.77
CA HIS A 52 -1.81 10.72 -13.10
C HIS A 52 -3.04 10.72 -12.19
N VAL A 53 -2.91 11.21 -10.96
CA VAL A 53 -3.95 11.12 -9.93
C VAL A 53 -3.92 12.32 -9.00
N ASP A 54 -5.10 12.76 -8.57
CA ASP A 54 -5.26 13.79 -7.55
C ASP A 54 -5.70 13.16 -6.22
N ILE A 55 -4.97 13.41 -5.15
CA ILE A 55 -5.35 12.96 -3.81
C ILE A 55 -6.27 13.99 -3.16
N VAL A 56 -7.54 13.64 -2.98
CA VAL A 56 -8.54 14.52 -2.37
C VAL A 56 -8.42 14.47 -0.85
N THR A 57 -7.46 15.22 -0.29
CA THR A 57 -7.07 15.14 1.13
C THR A 57 -8.21 15.35 2.14
N ARG A 58 -9.27 16.08 1.78
CA ARG A 58 -10.45 16.28 2.63
C ARG A 58 -11.25 14.98 2.90
N ASN A 59 -11.09 13.96 2.07
CA ASN A 59 -11.74 12.66 2.21
C ASN A 59 -10.90 11.68 3.02
N ILE A 60 -9.62 12.01 3.28
CA ILE A 60 -8.73 11.15 4.04
C ILE A 60 -9.17 11.17 5.51
N MET A 61 -9.27 9.97 6.11
CA MET A 61 -9.50 9.83 7.54
C MET A 61 -8.39 10.52 8.34
N THR A 62 -8.77 11.31 9.34
CA THR A 62 -7.80 12.02 10.19
C THR A 62 -6.80 11.04 10.81
N GLY A 63 -5.50 11.34 10.64
CA GLY A 63 -4.39 10.50 11.10
C GLY A 63 -3.97 9.40 10.12
N GLN A 64 -4.57 9.31 8.93
CA GLN A 64 -4.21 8.36 7.87
C GLN A 64 -3.56 9.03 6.64
N GLU A 65 -3.27 10.33 6.72
CA GLU A 65 -2.70 11.14 5.63
C GLU A 65 -1.34 10.61 5.18
N TYR A 66 -0.56 10.05 6.11
CA TYR A 66 0.76 9.50 5.82
C TYR A 66 0.75 8.34 4.81
N ASN A 67 -0.37 7.60 4.68
CA ASN A 67 -0.50 6.53 3.70
C ASN A 67 -0.47 7.05 2.26
N PHE A 68 -0.73 8.34 2.06
CA PHE A 68 -0.76 9.00 0.76
C PHE A 68 0.48 9.87 0.53
N ASN A 69 1.55 9.70 1.31
CA ASN A 69 2.82 10.38 1.02
C ASN A 69 3.51 9.76 -0.20
N LYS A 70 4.16 10.60 -1.02
CA LYS A 70 5.02 10.10 -2.10
C LYS A 70 6.31 9.55 -1.49
N LEU A 71 6.82 8.48 -2.07
CA LEU A 71 8.14 7.97 -1.77
C LEU A 71 9.18 8.84 -2.46
N THR A 72 10.27 9.11 -1.75
CA THR A 72 11.52 9.54 -2.37
C THR A 72 12.21 8.35 -3.04
N GLU A 73 13.16 8.62 -3.94
CA GLU A 73 13.98 7.56 -4.56
C GLU A 73 14.74 6.72 -3.52
N GLU A 74 15.19 7.38 -2.45
CA GLU A 74 15.86 6.72 -1.34
C GLU A 74 14.90 5.78 -0.60
N GLU A 75 13.67 6.21 -0.33
CA GLU A 75 12.67 5.37 0.35
C GLU A 75 12.16 4.23 -0.53
N ALA A 76 12.01 4.46 -1.83
CA ALA A 76 11.66 3.42 -2.79
C ALA A 76 12.70 2.29 -2.80
N SER A 77 13.95 2.59 -2.47
CA SER A 77 15.06 1.65 -2.36
C SER A 77 15.15 0.92 -1.01
N LYS A 78 14.30 1.26 -0.03
CA LYS A 78 14.30 0.65 1.31
C LYS A 78 13.35 -0.55 1.39
N HIS A 79 13.61 -1.44 2.33
CA HIS A 79 12.81 -2.65 2.56
C HIS A 79 11.99 -2.54 3.85
N TYR A 80 10.96 -1.69 3.86
CA TYR A 80 10.08 -1.51 5.01
C TYR A 80 8.85 -2.41 4.97
N CYS A 81 8.29 -2.67 6.16
CA CYS A 81 7.00 -3.33 6.29
C CYS A 81 5.90 -2.30 5.99
N THR A 82 5.10 -2.60 4.97
CA THR A 82 3.90 -1.85 4.66
C THR A 82 2.68 -2.73 4.95
N CYS A 83 1.64 -2.10 5.47
CA CYS A 83 0.41 -2.77 5.81
C CYS A 83 -0.73 -2.17 5.01
N TRP A 84 -1.53 -3.02 4.39
CA TRP A 84 -2.90 -2.70 4.09
C TRP A 84 -3.71 -2.69 5.39
N MET A 85 -4.14 -1.49 5.77
CA MET A 85 -5.24 -1.31 6.71
C MET A 85 -6.50 -1.78 5.99
N GLN A 86 -6.88 -3.03 6.23
CA GLN A 86 -8.00 -3.65 5.55
C GLN A 86 -9.30 -2.86 5.71
N GLU A 87 -9.96 -2.74 4.57
CA GLU A 87 -11.23 -2.12 4.27
C GLU A 87 -12.36 -2.43 5.28
N ASP A 88 -12.73 -1.40 6.04
CA ASP A 88 -14.12 -1.14 6.47
C ASP A 88 -14.54 0.31 6.09
N VAL A 89 -13.80 0.97 5.17
CA VAL A 89 -14.12 2.35 4.76
C VAL A 89 -14.20 2.59 3.25
N TYR A 90 -13.55 1.83 2.34
CA TYR A 90 -13.79 2.03 0.89
C TYR A 90 -13.57 0.75 0.08
N PRO A 91 -14.52 0.32 -0.78
CA PRO A 91 -14.39 -0.88 -1.63
C PRO A 91 -13.56 -0.66 -2.91
N PHE A 92 -12.85 0.46 -3.03
CA PHE A 92 -12.17 0.83 -4.26
C PHE A 92 -10.96 1.71 -3.95
N GLY A 93 -9.75 1.18 -4.13
CA GLY A 93 -8.53 1.99 -4.30
C GLY A 93 -8.54 2.86 -5.58
N LEU A 94 -9.71 3.05 -6.20
CA LEU A 94 -9.95 3.93 -7.35
C LEU A 94 -10.74 5.18 -6.94
N ASP A 95 -11.58 5.13 -5.90
CA ASP A 95 -12.56 6.18 -5.64
C ASP A 95 -11.97 7.42 -4.92
N ASP A 96 -10.79 7.28 -4.28
CA ASP A 96 -10.01 8.41 -3.74
C ASP A 96 -9.03 9.01 -4.77
N ILE A 97 -9.00 8.45 -5.99
CA ILE A 97 -7.99 8.68 -7.04
C ILE A 97 -8.64 9.15 -8.37
N THR A 98 -9.95 9.02 -8.54
CA THR A 98 -10.63 9.42 -9.79
C THR A 98 -10.97 10.90 -9.86
N HIS A 99 -10.08 11.68 -10.46
CA HIS A 99 -10.43 12.60 -11.53
C HIS A 99 -9.30 12.66 -12.56
N LEU A 100 -9.15 11.62 -13.39
CA LEU A 100 -8.44 11.72 -14.68
C LEU A 100 -9.03 10.68 -15.65
N LEU A 101 -9.90 11.20 -16.53
CA LEU A 101 -10.52 10.66 -17.76
C LEU A 101 -11.12 9.24 -17.75
#